data_AF-X0UF87-F1
#
_entry.id   AF-X0UF87-F1
#
_cell.length_a   1.000
_cell.length_b   1.000
_cell.length_c   1.000
_cell.angle_alpha   90.00
_cell.angle_beta   90.00
_cell.angle_gamma   90.00
#
_symmetry.space_group_name_H-M   'P 1'
#
loop_
_entity.id
_entity.type
_entity.pdbx_description
1 polymer ?
#
loop_
_entity_poly.entity_id
_entity_poly.type
_entity_poly.pdbx_seq_one_letter_code
_entity_poly.pdbx_strand_id
1 'polypeptide(L)'
;GTVLRDFIEILNNNDLYSPETHNKSSSEFWLYGNMIEFISLDQAQKVRGRKRDLLFINEANELSYEDWQQLIFRTTDKIILDYNPSDEFHWIYDHVITREDADFFQTTYKDNPFIEQSIVDEIERLKELDENYWKIYGLGERGTNKDNVFTNYGFVDVIPENAKLVSYGLDFGYSIDPTAVIGVYKNDDKLYINEVLYKRGLTNQDIAQELKPIINKSELICDSAEPKSIEELYRMGINSKPATKGRDSVANGIDVLKRYKIFLTNNSLNLIKEFKNYKWS
;
A
#
# COMPACT_ATOMS: atom_id res chain seq x y z
N GLY A 1 12.70 8.26 -19.32
CA GLY A 1 13.18 7.61 -18.10
C GLY A 1 14.69 7.68 -18.05
N THR A 2 15.25 7.65 -16.86
CA THR A 2 16.70 7.52 -16.57
C THR A 2 17.30 6.31 -17.28
N VAL A 3 16.65 5.14 -17.20
CA VAL A 3 17.10 3.89 -17.85
C VAL A 3 17.35 4.01 -19.36
N LEU A 4 16.48 4.70 -20.11
CA LEU A 4 16.68 4.91 -21.56
C LEU A 4 17.92 5.77 -21.85
N ARG A 5 18.20 6.77 -21.00
CA ARG A 5 19.38 7.61 -21.16
C ARG A 5 20.64 6.80 -20.90
N ASP A 6 20.67 6.05 -19.81
CA ASP A 6 21.80 5.20 -19.44
C ASP A 6 22.05 4.13 -20.50
N PHE A 7 20.98 3.52 -21.04
CA PHE A 7 21.08 2.57 -22.15
C PHE A 7 21.72 3.20 -23.39
N ILE A 8 21.27 4.39 -23.81
CA ILE A 8 21.86 5.10 -24.95
C ILE A 8 23.32 5.49 -24.66
N GLU A 9 23.64 5.94 -23.45
CA GLU A 9 25.00 6.27 -23.05
C GLU A 9 25.92 5.05 -23.13
N ILE A 10 25.50 3.90 -22.60
CA ILE A 10 26.23 2.64 -22.70
C ILE A 10 26.47 2.26 -24.15
N LEU A 11 25.45 2.39 -25.02
CA LEU A 11 25.61 2.10 -26.44
C LEU A 11 26.62 3.05 -27.10
N ASN A 12 26.60 4.35 -26.78
CA ASN A 12 27.57 5.30 -27.32
C ASN A 12 28.99 5.02 -26.82
N ASN A 13 29.16 4.76 -25.53
CA ASN A 13 30.47 4.48 -24.91
C ASN A 13 31.12 3.20 -25.44
N ASN A 14 30.35 2.30 -26.05
CA ASN A 14 30.83 1.06 -26.66
C ASN A 14 30.77 1.07 -28.20
N ASP A 15 30.54 2.24 -28.83
CA ASP A 15 30.42 2.38 -30.29
C ASP A 15 29.33 1.49 -30.93
N LEU A 16 28.26 1.20 -30.18
CA LEU A 16 27.14 0.35 -30.60
C LEU A 16 25.90 1.12 -31.04
N TYR A 17 25.82 2.40 -30.73
CA TYR A 17 24.66 3.23 -31.07
C TYR A 17 24.66 3.61 -32.55
N SER A 18 23.52 3.39 -33.23
CA SER A 18 23.28 3.89 -34.59
C SER A 18 21.91 4.56 -34.69
N PRO A 19 21.81 5.77 -35.28
CA PRO A 19 20.53 6.40 -35.57
C PRO A 19 19.64 5.59 -36.52
N GLU A 20 20.22 4.76 -37.41
CA GLU A 20 19.47 3.95 -38.37
C GLU A 20 18.70 2.81 -37.70
N THR A 21 19.21 2.34 -36.56
CA THR A 21 18.61 1.26 -35.79
C THR A 21 17.79 1.75 -34.60
N HIS A 22 17.60 3.06 -34.45
CA HIS A 22 16.84 3.67 -33.36
C HIS A 22 15.64 4.46 -33.88
N ASN A 23 14.44 3.95 -33.63
CA ASN A 23 13.20 4.68 -33.84
C ASN A 23 12.85 5.53 -32.60
N LYS A 24 13.22 6.81 -32.63
CA LYS A 24 12.99 7.75 -31.53
C LYS A 24 11.52 7.94 -31.17
N SER A 25 10.61 7.87 -32.15
CA SER A 25 9.18 8.13 -31.93
C SER A 25 8.50 7.01 -31.15
N SER A 26 8.91 5.76 -31.39
CA SER A 26 8.42 4.59 -30.65
C SER A 26 9.35 4.16 -29.50
N SER A 27 10.53 4.78 -29.35
CA SER A 27 11.56 4.37 -28.39
C SER A 27 11.98 2.90 -28.57
N GLU A 28 12.14 2.49 -29.84
CA GLU A 28 12.52 1.13 -30.24
C GLU A 28 13.95 1.12 -30.82
N PHE A 29 14.70 0.08 -30.50
CA PHE A 29 16.08 -0.15 -30.95
C PHE A 29 16.19 -1.53 -31.59
N TRP A 30 16.89 -1.63 -32.71
CA TRP A 30 17.25 -2.90 -33.35
C TRP A 30 18.74 -3.18 -33.17
N LEU A 31 19.07 -4.15 -32.31
CA LEU A 31 20.46 -4.50 -31.99
C LEU A 31 20.63 -6.02 -32.08
N TYR A 32 21.60 -6.46 -32.87
CA TYR A 32 21.99 -7.87 -32.98
C TYR A 32 20.83 -8.84 -33.28
N GLY A 33 19.86 -8.41 -34.11
CA GLY A 33 18.68 -9.22 -34.43
C GLY A 33 17.59 -9.23 -33.35
N ASN A 34 17.69 -8.36 -32.34
CA ASN A 34 16.69 -8.19 -31.30
C ASN A 34 16.07 -6.79 -31.38
N MET A 35 14.77 -6.72 -31.10
CA MET A 35 14.07 -5.46 -30.89
C MET A 35 14.00 -5.16 -29.38
N ILE A 36 14.50 -4.00 -28.97
CA ILE A 36 14.44 -3.51 -27.59
C ILE A 36 13.52 -2.29 -27.58
N GLU A 37 12.48 -2.32 -26.76
CA GLU A 37 11.48 -1.26 -26.67
C GLU A 37 11.44 -0.69 -25.25
N PHE A 38 11.42 0.63 -25.15
CA PHE A 38 11.22 1.34 -23.88
C PHE A 38 9.82 1.94 -23.83
N ILE A 39 9.05 1.57 -22.81
CA ILE A 39 7.66 2.05 -22.66
C ILE A 39 7.50 2.65 -21.26
N SER A 40 6.85 3.81 -21.17
CA SER A 40 6.35 4.35 -19.89
C SER A 40 4.93 3.87 -19.61
N LEU A 41 4.62 3.66 -18.35
CA LEU A 41 3.34 3.11 -17.91
C LEU A 41 2.19 4.11 -18.04
N ASP A 42 2.50 5.41 -18.16
CA ASP A 42 1.54 6.47 -18.54
C ASP A 42 0.86 6.18 -19.88
N GLN A 43 1.44 5.30 -20.71
CA GLN A 43 0.86 4.78 -21.94
C GLN A 43 0.31 3.35 -21.76
N ALA A 44 -0.34 3.06 -20.63
CA ALA A 44 -0.88 1.76 -20.24
C ALA A 44 -1.70 1.06 -21.35
N GLN A 45 -2.40 1.82 -22.20
CA GLN A 45 -3.13 1.26 -23.33
C GLN A 45 -2.23 0.61 -24.40
N LYS A 46 -1.02 1.13 -24.63
CA LYS A 46 -0.07 0.57 -25.62
C LYS A 46 0.64 -0.68 -25.09
N VAL A 47 1.00 -0.66 -23.80
CA VAL A 47 1.67 -1.78 -23.10
C VAL A 47 0.83 -3.07 -23.14
N ARG A 48 -0.51 -2.91 -23.13
CA ARG A 48 -1.51 -3.99 -23.15
C ARG A 48 -1.77 -4.58 -24.55
N GLY A 49 -1.09 -4.13 -25.61
CA GLY A 49 -1.30 -4.66 -26.97
C GLY A 49 -0.25 -5.66 -27.46
N ARG A 50 0.97 -5.61 -26.91
CA ARG A 50 2.15 -6.22 -27.54
C ARG A 50 2.69 -7.41 -26.75
N LYS A 51 3.01 -8.50 -27.46
CA LYS A 51 3.74 -9.65 -26.89
C LYS A 51 5.24 -9.39 -26.87
N ARG A 52 5.95 -10.01 -25.93
CA ARG A 52 7.41 -9.96 -25.81
C ARG A 52 7.95 -11.27 -25.23
N ASP A 53 9.23 -11.53 -25.47
CA ASP A 53 9.92 -12.70 -24.92
C ASP A 53 10.47 -12.38 -23.53
N LEU A 54 11.18 -11.26 -23.39
CA LEU A 54 11.76 -10.76 -22.15
C LEU A 54 11.13 -9.42 -21.73
N LEU A 55 10.86 -9.27 -20.44
CA LEU A 55 10.40 -8.01 -19.84
C LEU A 55 11.33 -7.61 -18.70
N PHE A 56 11.87 -6.39 -18.77
CA PHE A 56 12.51 -5.73 -17.64
C PHE A 56 11.61 -4.61 -17.12
N ILE A 57 11.41 -4.57 -15.80
CA ILE A 57 10.67 -3.52 -15.12
C ILE A 57 11.60 -2.84 -14.13
N ASN A 58 11.89 -1.57 -14.40
CA ASN A 58 12.59 -0.70 -13.47
C ASN A 58 11.61 -0.14 -12.43
N GLU A 59 12.00 -0.10 -11.16
CA GLU A 59 11.16 0.39 -10.04
C GLU A 59 9.80 -0.30 -10.01
N ALA A 60 9.80 -1.63 -10.02
CA ALA A 60 8.59 -2.45 -10.08
C ALA A 60 7.64 -2.22 -8.88
N ASN A 61 8.13 -1.65 -7.77
CA ASN A 61 7.30 -1.26 -6.63
C ASN A 61 6.31 -0.12 -6.96
N GLU A 62 6.55 0.67 -8.01
CA GLU A 62 5.63 1.74 -8.45
C GLU A 62 4.43 1.19 -9.25
N LEU A 63 4.44 -0.11 -9.58
CA LEU A 63 3.36 -0.76 -10.31
C LEU A 63 2.24 -1.25 -9.40
N SER A 64 1.02 -1.18 -9.90
CA SER A 64 -0.10 -1.93 -9.32
C SER A 64 0.02 -3.43 -9.63
N TYR A 65 -0.60 -4.26 -8.79
CA TYR A 65 -0.68 -5.70 -9.06
C TYR A 65 -1.45 -6.00 -10.35
N GLU A 66 -2.46 -5.20 -10.68
CA GLU A 66 -3.21 -5.29 -11.93
C GLU A 66 -2.33 -5.05 -13.14
N ASP A 67 -1.42 -4.06 -13.10
CA ASP A 67 -0.48 -3.80 -14.19
C ASP A 67 0.51 -4.95 -14.34
N TRP A 68 1.04 -5.49 -13.22
CA TRP A 68 1.84 -6.71 -13.22
C TRP A 68 1.12 -7.87 -13.93
N GLN A 69 -0.14 -8.13 -13.58
CA GLN A 69 -0.93 -9.18 -14.21
C GLN A 69 -1.08 -8.97 -15.72
N GLN A 70 -1.30 -7.73 -16.18
CA GLN A 70 -1.37 -7.44 -17.61
C GLN A 70 -0.03 -7.67 -18.32
N LEU A 71 1.09 -7.41 -17.65
CA LEU A 71 2.43 -7.58 -18.20
C LEU A 71 2.84 -9.05 -18.30
N ILE A 72 2.58 -9.85 -17.26
CA ILE A 72 2.92 -11.28 -17.24
C ILE A 72 2.17 -12.06 -18.33
N PHE A 73 0.88 -11.78 -18.57
CA PHE A 73 0.11 -12.45 -19.64
C PHE A 73 0.64 -12.21 -21.05
N ARG A 74 1.55 -11.25 -21.23
CA ARG A 74 2.12 -10.85 -22.53
C ARG A 74 3.60 -11.14 -22.65
N THR A 75 4.19 -11.76 -21.63
CA THR A 75 5.61 -12.12 -21.61
C THR A 75 5.75 -13.64 -21.64
N THR A 76 6.62 -14.13 -22.51
CA THR A 76 6.67 -15.57 -22.82
C THR A 76 7.78 -16.32 -22.09
N ASP A 77 8.96 -15.71 -21.95
CA ASP A 77 10.15 -16.40 -21.44
C ASP A 77 10.55 -15.91 -20.05
N LYS A 78 11.06 -14.67 -19.95
CA LYS A 78 11.65 -14.18 -18.70
C LYS A 78 11.17 -12.79 -18.31
N ILE A 79 10.96 -12.59 -17.01
CA ILE A 79 10.69 -11.27 -16.43
C ILE A 79 11.78 -10.96 -15.40
N ILE A 80 12.32 -9.75 -15.44
CA ILE A 80 13.32 -9.22 -14.52
C ILE A 80 12.73 -7.97 -13.88
N LEU A 81 12.74 -7.93 -12.55
CA LEU A 81 12.28 -6.81 -11.75
C LEU A 81 13.46 -6.25 -10.96
N ASP A 82 13.57 -4.93 -10.91
CA ASP A 82 14.28 -4.25 -9.83
C ASP A 82 13.32 -3.36 -9.04
N TYR A 83 13.66 -3.11 -7.79
CA TYR A 83 12.93 -2.21 -6.91
C TYR A 83 13.75 -1.96 -5.64
N ASN A 84 13.50 -0.82 -5.00
CA ASN A 84 13.93 -0.58 -3.63
C ASN A 84 12.83 -1.10 -2.69
N PRO A 85 13.15 -1.89 -1.64
CA PRO A 85 12.15 -2.52 -0.78
C PRO A 85 11.59 -1.53 0.26
N SER A 86 11.07 -0.39 -0.18
CA SER A 86 10.62 0.72 0.67
C SER A 86 9.36 0.41 1.47
N ASP A 87 8.44 -0.39 0.92
CA ASP A 87 7.21 -0.78 1.58
C ASP A 87 7.39 -2.03 2.45
N GLU A 88 6.69 -2.08 3.60
CA GLU A 88 6.64 -3.24 4.51
C GLU A 88 5.82 -4.39 3.89
N PHE A 89 4.75 -4.04 3.16
CA PHE A 89 3.84 -4.95 2.47
C PHE A 89 3.71 -4.54 1.01
N HIS A 90 3.88 -5.50 0.09
CA HIS A 90 3.80 -5.24 -1.34
C HIS A 90 3.46 -6.52 -2.10
N TRP A 91 2.73 -6.42 -3.21
CA TRP A 91 2.34 -7.59 -4.00
C TRP A 91 3.53 -8.37 -4.55
N ILE A 92 4.68 -7.73 -4.75
CA ILE A 92 5.94 -8.41 -5.12
C ILE A 92 6.30 -9.45 -4.06
N TYR A 93 6.17 -9.11 -2.78
CA TYR A 93 6.51 -10.00 -1.67
C TYR A 93 5.57 -11.19 -1.57
N ASP A 94 4.28 -10.96 -1.80
CA ASP A 94 3.24 -11.95 -1.55
C ASP A 94 2.96 -12.83 -2.77
N HIS A 95 3.15 -12.29 -3.99
CA HIS A 95 2.73 -12.93 -5.23
C HIS A 95 3.85 -13.19 -6.25
N VAL A 96 5.04 -12.58 -6.08
CA VAL A 96 6.18 -12.80 -6.99
C VAL A 96 7.27 -13.60 -6.32
N ILE A 97 7.85 -13.10 -5.21
CA ILE A 97 8.98 -13.75 -4.53
C ILE A 97 8.61 -15.15 -4.01
N THR A 98 7.34 -15.37 -3.67
CA THR A 98 6.83 -16.65 -3.15
C THR A 98 6.63 -17.72 -4.23
N ARG A 99 6.77 -17.39 -5.51
CA ARG A 99 6.58 -18.34 -6.60
C ARG A 99 7.76 -19.30 -6.69
N GLU A 100 7.48 -20.55 -7.04
CA GLU A 100 8.52 -21.57 -7.22
C GLU A 100 9.43 -21.31 -8.45
N ASP A 101 8.95 -20.53 -9.42
CA ASP A 101 9.68 -20.15 -10.63
C ASP A 101 10.35 -18.77 -10.53
N ALA A 102 10.44 -18.20 -9.32
CA ALA A 102 11.07 -16.91 -9.07
C ALA A 102 12.37 -17.06 -8.30
N ASP A 103 13.45 -16.50 -8.85
CA ASP A 103 14.69 -16.27 -8.11
C ASP A 103 14.66 -14.89 -7.45
N PHE A 104 15.11 -14.80 -6.20
CA PHE A 104 15.24 -13.55 -5.46
C PHE A 104 16.69 -13.27 -5.10
N PHE A 105 17.16 -12.08 -5.45
CA PHE A 105 18.49 -11.60 -5.12
C PHE A 105 18.36 -10.28 -4.35
N GLN A 106 18.94 -10.24 -3.15
CA GLN A 106 19.10 -9.02 -2.38
C GLN A 106 20.48 -8.45 -2.66
N THR A 107 20.54 -7.26 -3.25
CA THR A 107 21.77 -6.53 -3.54
C THR A 107 21.82 -5.23 -2.75
N THR A 108 23.03 -4.76 -2.46
CA THR A 108 23.30 -3.52 -1.75
C THR A 108 24.26 -2.64 -2.55
N TYR A 109 24.49 -1.42 -2.08
CA TYR A 109 25.51 -0.53 -2.68
C TYR A 109 26.92 -1.14 -2.70
N LYS A 110 27.21 -2.12 -1.84
CA LYS A 110 28.51 -2.83 -1.79
C LYS A 110 28.73 -3.78 -2.96
N ASP A 111 27.64 -4.20 -3.61
CA ASP A 111 27.68 -5.11 -4.76
C ASP A 111 27.90 -4.36 -6.08
N ASN A 112 27.85 -3.01 -6.06
CA ASN A 112 28.08 -2.17 -7.23
C ASN A 112 29.53 -1.65 -7.25
N PRO A 113 30.44 -2.21 -8.09
CA PRO A 113 31.82 -1.75 -8.17
C PRO A 113 31.98 -0.37 -8.85
N PHE A 114 30.91 0.17 -9.44
CA PHE A 114 30.90 1.44 -10.16
C PHE A 114 30.22 2.58 -9.39
N ILE A 115 29.80 2.33 -8.14
CA ILE A 115 29.13 3.36 -7.34
C ILE A 115 30.08 4.50 -6.98
N GLU A 116 29.62 5.73 -7.08
CA GLU A 116 30.40 6.90 -6.69
C GLU A 116 30.57 6.96 -5.16
N GLN A 117 31.77 7.37 -4.70
CA GLN A 117 32.07 7.48 -3.27
C GLN A 117 31.13 8.47 -2.56
N SER A 118 30.68 9.53 -3.23
CA SER A 118 29.69 10.48 -2.71
C SER A 118 28.36 9.82 -2.33
N ILE A 119 27.89 8.86 -3.14
CA ILE A 119 26.68 8.09 -2.88
C ILE A 119 26.90 7.10 -1.74
N VAL A 120 28.07 6.45 -1.70
CA VAL A 120 28.46 5.58 -0.58
C VAL A 120 28.41 6.34 0.74
N ASP A 121 29.03 7.52 0.78
CA ASP A 121 29.08 8.36 1.98
C ASP A 121 27.67 8.78 2.45
N GLU A 122 26.76 9.08 1.52
CA GLU A 122 25.37 9.45 1.84
C GLU A 122 24.56 8.26 2.36
N ILE A 123 24.72 7.07 1.75
CA ILE A 123 24.08 5.84 2.25
C ILE A 123 24.61 5.50 3.66
N GLU A 124 25.92 5.59 3.88
CA GLU A 124 26.55 5.31 5.18
C GLU A 124 26.08 6.26 6.29
N ARG A 125 25.81 7.54 5.97
CA ARG A 125 25.24 8.52 6.91
C ARG A 125 23.86 8.12 7.45
N LEU A 126 23.08 7.35 6.68
CA LEU A 126 21.74 6.93 7.12
C LEU A 126 21.78 6.07 8.38
N LYS A 127 22.90 5.38 8.67
CA LYS A 127 23.08 4.59 9.91
C LYS A 127 22.74 5.37 11.17
N GLU A 128 23.11 6.64 11.21
CA GLU A 128 22.93 7.51 12.38
C GLU A 128 21.70 8.40 12.26
N LEU A 129 21.26 8.71 11.03
CA LEU A 129 20.17 9.66 10.77
C LEU A 129 18.80 9.00 10.72
N ASP A 130 18.69 7.84 10.07
CA ASP A 130 17.42 7.17 9.83
C ASP A 130 17.60 5.66 9.68
N GLU A 131 17.31 4.92 10.77
CA GLU A 131 17.40 3.46 10.80
C GLU A 131 16.57 2.77 9.70
N ASN A 132 15.45 3.36 9.29
CA ASN A 132 14.56 2.78 8.28
C ASN A 132 15.14 2.93 6.88
N TYR A 133 15.61 4.13 6.53
CA TYR A 133 16.32 4.34 5.27
C TYR A 133 17.65 3.60 5.23
N TRP A 134 18.33 3.41 6.36
CA TRP A 134 19.49 2.53 6.42
C TRP A 134 19.13 1.07 6.09
N LYS A 135 18.02 0.54 6.61
CA LYS A 135 17.53 -0.81 6.24
C LYS A 135 17.28 -0.92 4.74
N ILE A 136 16.58 0.05 4.16
CA ILE A 136 16.22 0.03 2.74
C ILE A 136 17.44 0.19 1.84
N TYR A 137 18.17 1.31 1.95
CA TYR A 137 19.24 1.67 1.00
C TYR A 137 20.61 1.11 1.39
N GLY A 138 20.85 0.91 2.68
CA GLY A 138 22.12 0.38 3.19
C GLY A 138 22.16 -1.15 3.22
N LEU A 139 21.08 -1.79 3.65
CA LEU A 139 21.02 -3.25 3.82
C LEU A 139 20.23 -3.97 2.72
N GLY A 140 19.44 -3.25 1.90
CA GLY A 140 18.55 -3.88 0.91
C GLY A 140 17.41 -4.66 1.58
N GLU A 141 17.08 -4.31 2.83
CA GLU A 141 16.02 -4.95 3.62
C GLU A 141 14.71 -4.17 3.50
N ARG A 142 13.60 -4.86 3.72
CA ARG A 142 12.27 -4.22 3.71
C ARG A 142 12.20 -3.09 4.72
N GLY A 143 11.76 -1.94 4.24
CA GLY A 143 11.38 -0.81 5.06
C GLY A 143 10.26 -1.17 6.03
N THR A 144 10.31 -0.56 7.19
CA THR A 144 9.17 -0.45 8.11
C THR A 144 8.39 0.82 7.80
N ASN A 145 7.06 0.77 7.86
CA ASN A 145 6.20 1.91 7.57
C ASN A 145 6.43 3.04 8.61
N LYS A 146 7.25 4.05 8.27
CA LYS A 146 7.44 5.27 9.07
C LYS A 146 6.36 6.35 8.84
N ASP A 147 5.58 6.26 7.77
CA ASP A 147 4.48 7.19 7.47
C ASP A 147 3.17 6.87 8.19
N ASN A 148 3.18 5.89 9.10
CA ASN A 148 2.01 5.64 9.93
C ASN A 148 1.69 6.88 10.74
N VAL A 149 0.56 7.50 10.42
CA VAL A 149 0.00 8.64 11.16
C VAL A 149 -0.08 8.33 12.66
N PHE A 150 -0.26 7.05 12.99
CA PHE A 150 -0.28 6.52 14.34
C PHE A 150 0.97 5.67 14.61
N THR A 151 1.98 6.27 15.22
CA THR A 151 3.20 5.56 15.65
C THR A 151 3.13 5.06 17.09
N ASN A 152 2.18 5.56 17.89
CA ASN A 152 2.02 5.23 19.31
C ASN A 152 0.81 4.32 19.55
N TYR A 153 0.87 3.10 19.04
CA TYR A 153 -0.11 2.06 19.33
C TYR A 153 0.52 0.78 19.85
N GLY A 154 -0.26 -0.03 20.55
CA GLY A 154 0.10 -1.37 20.99
C GLY A 154 -1.03 -2.35 20.71
N PHE A 155 -0.86 -3.57 21.20
CA PHE A 155 -1.84 -4.63 21.06
C PHE A 155 -2.33 -5.13 22.42
N VAL A 156 -3.55 -5.66 22.45
CA VAL A 156 -4.13 -6.29 23.64
C VAL A 156 -4.98 -7.50 23.24
N ASP A 157 -5.04 -8.53 24.07
CA ASP A 157 -5.90 -9.69 23.77
C ASP A 157 -7.38 -9.38 24.02
N VAL A 158 -7.67 -8.65 25.10
CA VAL A 158 -9.03 -8.35 25.56
C VAL A 158 -9.11 -6.89 26.00
N ILE A 159 -10.22 -6.24 25.66
CA ILE A 159 -10.50 -4.86 26.10
C ILE A 159 -10.65 -4.86 27.64
N PRO A 160 -9.93 -4.01 28.38
CA PRO A 160 -10.03 -3.96 29.84
C PRO A 160 -11.44 -3.67 30.32
N GLU A 161 -11.90 -4.33 31.38
CA GLU A 161 -13.26 -4.16 31.93
C GLU A 161 -13.59 -2.73 32.36
N ASN A 162 -12.56 -1.96 32.74
CA ASN A 162 -12.71 -0.55 33.12
C ASN A 162 -12.74 0.42 31.93
N ALA A 163 -12.49 -0.06 30.70
CA ALA A 163 -12.63 0.75 29.50
C ALA A 163 -14.11 0.88 29.11
N LYS A 164 -14.58 2.11 28.95
CA LYS A 164 -15.96 2.40 28.61
C LYS A 164 -16.12 2.54 27.11
N LEU A 165 -17.16 1.94 26.56
CA LEU A 165 -17.53 2.15 25.15
C LEU A 165 -17.79 3.64 24.93
N VAL A 166 -17.07 4.23 23.97
CA VAL A 166 -17.28 5.60 23.49
C VAL A 166 -18.37 5.59 22.43
N SER A 167 -18.17 4.80 21.37
CA SER A 167 -19.11 4.60 20.28
C SER A 167 -18.69 3.43 19.41
N TYR A 168 -19.61 2.99 18.55
CA TYR A 168 -19.26 2.21 17.37
C TYR A 168 -19.09 3.14 16.17
N GLY A 169 -18.16 2.81 15.28
CA GLY A 169 -17.95 3.48 13.99
C GLY A 169 -18.30 2.54 12.85
N LEU A 170 -19.01 3.02 11.84
CA LEU A 170 -19.35 2.30 10.61
C LEU A 170 -18.80 3.06 9.40
N ASP A 171 -18.01 2.36 8.59
CA ASP A 171 -17.68 2.75 7.22
C ASP A 171 -18.42 1.85 6.23
N PHE A 172 -19.12 2.46 5.28
CA PHE A 172 -19.99 1.75 4.35
C PHE A 172 -19.17 1.22 3.17
N GLY A 173 -19.31 -0.08 2.88
CA GLY A 173 -18.73 -0.71 1.70
C GLY A 173 -19.65 -1.79 1.14
N TYR A 174 -19.50 -2.14 -0.13
CA TYR A 174 -20.33 -3.16 -0.77
C TYR A 174 -19.52 -4.13 -1.64
N SER A 175 -19.07 -3.69 -2.82
CA SER A 175 -18.46 -4.61 -3.82
C SER A 175 -16.94 -4.68 -3.67
N ILE A 176 -16.26 -3.56 -3.94
CA ILE A 176 -14.80 -3.45 -3.88
C ILE A 176 -14.35 -3.25 -2.43
N ASP A 177 -14.96 -2.26 -1.78
CA ASP A 177 -14.68 -1.93 -0.39
C ASP A 177 -15.58 -2.75 0.56
N PRO A 178 -15.02 -3.29 1.65
CA PRO A 178 -15.79 -3.99 2.68
C PRO A 178 -16.58 -3.00 3.55
N THR A 179 -17.72 -3.43 4.07
CA THR A 179 -18.33 -2.75 5.23
C THR A 179 -17.48 -3.06 6.46
N ALA A 180 -17.05 -2.01 7.14
CA ALA A 180 -16.21 -2.09 8.34
C ALA A 180 -16.92 -1.47 9.55
N VAL A 181 -16.95 -2.20 10.67
CA VAL A 181 -17.46 -1.72 11.95
C VAL A 181 -16.42 -1.93 13.04
N ILE A 182 -16.15 -0.88 13.81
CA ILE A 182 -15.24 -0.91 14.94
C ILE A 182 -15.94 -0.43 16.21
N GLY A 183 -15.57 -1.00 17.35
CA GLY A 183 -15.91 -0.50 18.67
C GLY A 183 -14.73 0.27 19.26
N VAL A 184 -14.97 1.49 19.74
CA VAL A 184 -13.95 2.33 20.38
C VAL A 184 -14.26 2.45 21.86
N TYR A 185 -13.30 2.11 22.70
CA TYR A 185 -13.42 2.14 24.16
C TYR A 185 -12.34 3.05 24.73
N LYS A 186 -12.65 3.77 25.80
CA LYS A 186 -11.74 4.71 26.45
C LYS A 186 -11.55 4.37 27.92
N ASN A 187 -10.29 4.43 28.36
CA ASN A 187 -9.92 4.44 29.76
C ASN A 187 -8.79 5.45 29.96
N ASP A 188 -9.05 6.52 30.70
CA ASP A 188 -8.12 7.66 30.84
C ASP A 188 -7.60 8.16 29.48
N ASP A 189 -6.27 8.19 29.29
CA ASP A 189 -5.60 8.60 28.06
C ASP A 189 -5.31 7.41 27.11
N LYS A 190 -6.04 6.30 27.26
CA LYS A 190 -5.93 5.12 26.40
C LYS A 190 -7.21 4.89 25.62
N LEU A 191 -7.06 4.61 24.33
CA LEU A 191 -8.13 4.13 23.46
C LEU A 191 -7.89 2.66 23.13
N TYR A 192 -8.94 1.86 23.17
CA TYR A 192 -8.93 0.46 22.76
C TYR A 192 -9.90 0.32 21.59
N ILE A 193 -9.43 -0.25 20.49
CA ILE A 193 -10.20 -0.37 19.26
C ILE A 193 -10.32 -1.86 18.92
N ASN A 194 -11.55 -2.29 18.65
CA ASN A 194 -11.87 -3.66 18.32
C ASN A 194 -12.67 -3.73 17.03
N GLU A 195 -12.23 -4.57 16.09
CA GLU A 195 -12.98 -4.93 14.89
C GLU A 195 -14.21 -5.75 15.27
N VAL A 196 -15.38 -5.28 14.83
CA VAL A 196 -16.68 -5.90 15.10
C VAL A 196 -17.19 -6.62 13.85
N LEU A 197 -17.02 -6.01 12.68
CA LEU A 197 -17.47 -6.55 11.41
C LEU A 197 -16.54 -6.05 10.29
N TYR A 198 -16.13 -6.96 9.41
CA TYR A 198 -15.35 -6.62 8.21
C TYR A 198 -15.71 -7.58 7.08
N LYS A 199 -16.69 -7.20 6.23
CA LYS A 199 -17.23 -8.08 5.18
C LYS A 199 -17.67 -7.32 3.95
N ARG A 200 -17.51 -7.93 2.78
CA ARG A 200 -18.05 -7.44 1.49
C ARG A 200 -19.46 -7.98 1.24
N GLY A 201 -20.19 -7.29 0.38
CA GLY A 201 -21.48 -7.71 -0.16
C GLY A 201 -22.65 -7.59 0.80
N LEU A 202 -22.51 -6.84 1.90
CA LEU A 202 -23.57 -6.68 2.89
C LEU A 202 -24.56 -5.60 2.46
N THR A 203 -25.84 -5.94 2.41
CA THR A 203 -26.92 -4.94 2.30
C THR A 203 -27.18 -4.28 3.67
N ASN A 204 -27.89 -3.15 3.70
CA ASN A 204 -28.28 -2.51 4.96
C ASN A 204 -29.07 -3.45 5.89
N GLN A 205 -29.84 -4.39 5.34
CA GLN A 205 -30.54 -5.41 6.12
C GLN A 205 -29.57 -6.41 6.77
N ASP A 206 -28.57 -6.87 6.01
CA ASP A 206 -27.54 -7.78 6.52
C ASP A 206 -26.71 -7.11 7.63
N ILE A 207 -26.31 -5.84 7.41
CA ILE A 207 -25.61 -5.03 8.40
C ILE A 207 -26.44 -4.92 9.69
N ALA A 208 -27.73 -4.57 9.57
CA ALA A 208 -28.59 -4.45 10.75
C ALA A 208 -28.76 -5.80 11.49
N GLN A 209 -28.84 -6.91 10.77
CA GLN A 209 -28.99 -8.24 11.35
C GLN A 209 -27.74 -8.68 12.11
N GLU A 210 -26.55 -8.46 11.54
CA GLU A 210 -25.26 -8.79 12.16
C GLU A 210 -24.97 -7.89 13.37
N LEU A 211 -25.32 -6.59 13.28
CA LEU A 211 -24.97 -5.64 14.33
C LEU A 211 -25.93 -5.64 15.52
N LYS A 212 -27.24 -5.83 15.31
CA LYS A 212 -28.24 -5.84 16.40
C LYS A 212 -27.81 -6.59 17.67
N PRO A 213 -27.32 -7.84 17.61
CA PRO A 213 -26.92 -8.57 18.80
C PRO A 213 -25.67 -8.00 19.49
N ILE A 214 -24.84 -7.21 18.78
CA ILE A 214 -23.56 -6.70 19.26
C ILE A 214 -23.70 -5.28 19.82
N ILE A 215 -24.25 -4.35 19.02
CA ILE A 215 -24.27 -2.92 19.38
C ILE A 215 -25.48 -2.56 20.25
N ASN A 216 -26.54 -3.37 20.23
CA ASN A 216 -27.76 -3.14 21.01
C ASN A 216 -28.30 -1.70 20.81
N LYS A 217 -28.49 -0.91 21.89
CA LYS A 217 -28.94 0.49 21.84
C LYS A 217 -27.80 1.51 21.75
N SER A 218 -26.56 1.04 21.69
CA SER A 218 -25.38 1.91 21.64
C SER A 218 -25.36 2.69 20.34
N GLU A 219 -24.73 3.86 20.38
CA GLU A 219 -24.62 4.72 19.20
C GLU A 219 -23.68 4.12 18.16
N LEU A 220 -24.12 4.17 16.90
CA LEU A 220 -23.32 3.84 15.72
C LEU A 220 -23.11 5.11 14.91
N ILE A 221 -21.87 5.59 14.86
CA ILE A 221 -21.48 6.77 14.09
C ILE A 221 -21.07 6.30 12.69
N CYS A 222 -21.81 6.73 11.68
CA CYS A 222 -21.61 6.29 10.30
C CYS A 222 -20.99 7.39 9.45
N ASP A 223 -20.30 7.03 8.36
CA ASP A 223 -19.89 8.02 7.37
C ASP A 223 -21.12 8.79 6.82
N SER A 224 -21.07 10.12 6.91
CA SER A 224 -22.15 11.02 6.50
C SER A 224 -22.35 11.10 4.99
N ALA A 225 -21.49 10.45 4.18
CA ALA A 225 -21.65 10.38 2.73
C ALA A 225 -22.87 9.53 2.30
N GLU A 226 -23.39 8.68 3.20
CA GLU A 226 -24.48 7.73 2.92
C GLU A 226 -25.74 8.00 3.77
N PRO A 227 -26.38 9.19 3.69
CA PRO A 227 -27.48 9.58 4.58
C PRO A 227 -28.71 8.66 4.46
N LYS A 228 -28.94 8.09 3.26
CA LYS A 228 -30.04 7.14 3.04
C LYS A 228 -29.82 5.84 3.84
N SER A 229 -28.62 5.28 3.78
CA SER A 229 -28.28 4.04 4.48
C SER A 229 -28.33 4.23 6.00
N ILE A 230 -27.92 5.40 6.49
CA ILE A 230 -28.05 5.77 7.92
C ILE A 230 -29.51 5.75 8.37
N GLU A 231 -30.41 6.39 7.62
CA GLU A 231 -31.85 6.44 7.93
C GLU A 231 -32.48 5.04 7.84
N GLU A 232 -32.09 4.22 6.87
CA GLU A 232 -32.56 2.84 6.75
C GLU A 232 -32.15 1.99 7.95
N LEU A 233 -30.88 2.04 8.35
CA LEU A 233 -30.39 1.37 9.56
C LEU A 233 -31.14 1.87 10.82
N TYR A 234 -31.43 3.17 10.89
CA TYR A 234 -32.17 3.76 12.00
C TYR A 234 -33.58 3.20 12.11
N ARG A 235 -34.29 3.14 10.99
CA ARG A 235 -35.63 2.52 10.91
C ARG A 235 -35.62 1.02 11.22
N MET A 236 -34.51 0.35 10.95
CA MET A 236 -34.32 -1.06 11.31
C MET A 236 -34.02 -1.25 12.81
N GLY A 237 -33.89 -0.17 13.58
CA GLY A 237 -33.70 -0.21 15.04
C GLY A 237 -32.24 -0.13 15.48
N ILE A 238 -31.32 0.25 14.60
CA ILE A 238 -29.94 0.59 14.97
C ILE A 238 -29.89 2.07 15.33
N ASN A 239 -29.23 2.45 16.43
CA ASN A 239 -29.07 3.87 16.79
C ASN A 239 -27.97 4.54 15.93
N SER A 240 -28.17 4.58 14.61
CA SER A 240 -27.24 5.11 13.61
C SER A 240 -27.35 6.64 13.50
N LYS A 241 -26.20 7.31 13.48
CA LYS A 241 -26.08 8.77 13.38
C LYS A 241 -24.96 9.15 12.41
N PRO A 242 -25.11 10.22 11.63
CA PRO A 242 -24.04 10.68 10.75
C PRO A 242 -22.87 11.26 11.56
N ALA A 243 -21.64 10.99 11.12
CA ALA A 243 -20.47 11.70 11.61
C ALA A 243 -20.57 13.20 11.30
N THR A 244 -20.12 14.05 12.23
CA THR A 244 -20.12 15.51 12.02
C THR A 244 -18.91 15.90 11.18
N LYS A 245 -19.10 16.21 9.89
CA LYS A 245 -18.02 16.71 9.01
C LYS A 245 -17.93 18.24 9.07
N GLY A 246 -16.73 18.76 9.31
CA GLY A 246 -16.38 20.18 9.19
C GLY A 246 -15.16 20.37 8.29
N ARG A 247 -14.88 21.62 7.85
CA ARG A 247 -13.58 21.96 7.24
C ARG A 247 -12.48 21.56 8.23
N ASP A 248 -11.48 20.84 7.76
CA ASP A 248 -10.35 20.31 8.55
C ASP A 248 -10.68 19.18 9.55
N SER A 249 -11.86 18.55 9.46
CA SER A 249 -12.28 17.50 10.40
C SER A 249 -11.38 16.25 10.43
N VAL A 250 -10.78 15.86 9.30
CA VAL A 250 -9.86 14.70 9.23
C VAL A 250 -8.57 14.99 9.99
N ALA A 251 -7.92 16.13 9.71
CA ALA A 251 -6.69 16.53 10.37
C ALA A 251 -6.88 16.74 11.88
N ASN A 252 -8.00 17.37 12.27
CA ASN A 252 -8.36 17.54 13.67
C ASN A 252 -8.66 16.20 14.36
N GLY A 253 -9.32 15.27 13.68
CA GLY A 253 -9.57 13.91 14.20
C GLY A 253 -8.26 13.15 14.42
N ILE A 254 -7.34 13.22 13.47
CA ILE A 254 -5.99 12.64 13.59
C ILE A 254 -5.23 13.25 14.76
N ASP A 255 -5.25 14.58 14.92
CA ASP A 255 -4.57 15.25 16.04
C ASP A 255 -5.14 14.85 17.40
N VAL A 256 -6.48 14.70 17.50
CA VAL A 256 -7.13 14.19 18.71
C VAL A 256 -6.66 12.76 19.02
N LEU A 257 -6.64 11.88 18.02
CA LEU A 257 -6.22 10.48 18.19
C LEU A 257 -4.75 10.37 18.62
N LYS A 258 -3.86 11.25 18.11
CA LYS A 258 -2.44 11.31 18.50
C LYS A 258 -2.21 11.62 19.98
N ARG A 259 -3.18 12.22 20.67
CA ARG A 259 -3.10 12.52 22.12
C ARG A 259 -3.31 11.29 23.00
N TYR A 260 -3.85 10.21 22.44
CA TYR A 260 -4.12 8.97 23.16
C TYR A 260 -3.08 7.90 22.85
N LYS A 261 -2.85 7.01 23.82
CA LYS A 261 -2.18 5.73 23.53
C LYS A 261 -3.21 4.74 23.01
N ILE A 262 -3.04 4.27 21.78
CA ILE A 262 -4.01 3.41 21.11
C ILE A 262 -3.64 1.94 21.31
N PHE A 263 -4.64 1.08 21.55
CA PHE A 263 -4.47 -0.37 21.65
C PHE A 263 -5.45 -1.05 20.70
N LEU A 264 -4.95 -1.92 19.82
CA LEU A 264 -5.76 -2.72 18.92
C LEU A 264 -5.93 -4.12 19.50
N THR A 265 -7.11 -4.72 19.39
CA THR A 265 -7.26 -6.12 19.82
C THR A 265 -6.55 -7.07 18.84
N ASN A 266 -5.83 -8.07 19.37
CA ASN A 266 -4.98 -8.97 18.56
C ASN A 266 -5.72 -9.71 17.43
N ASN A 267 -7.02 -9.96 17.60
CA ASN A 267 -7.84 -10.64 16.61
C ASN A 267 -8.36 -9.73 15.48
N SER A 268 -8.12 -8.42 15.55
CA SER A 268 -8.60 -7.43 14.59
C SER A 268 -7.66 -7.30 13.38
N LEU A 269 -7.47 -8.39 12.63
CA LEU A 269 -6.44 -8.46 11.58
C LEU A 269 -6.61 -7.42 10.47
N ASN A 270 -7.85 -7.10 10.08
CA ASN A 270 -8.11 -6.13 9.01
C ASN A 270 -7.87 -4.71 9.52
N LEU A 271 -8.37 -4.38 10.71
CA LEU A 271 -8.07 -3.11 11.39
C LEU A 271 -6.56 -2.90 11.56
N ILE A 272 -5.81 -3.91 12.00
CA ILE A 272 -4.36 -3.82 12.16
C ILE A 272 -3.69 -3.53 10.82
N LYS A 273 -4.13 -4.21 9.75
CA LYS A 273 -3.63 -3.97 8.40
C LYS A 273 -3.93 -2.54 7.93
N GLU A 274 -5.14 -2.03 8.12
CA GLU A 274 -5.49 -0.67 7.73
C GLU A 274 -4.73 0.38 8.54
N PHE A 275 -4.66 0.17 9.86
CA PHE A 275 -3.96 1.08 10.78
C PHE A 275 -2.46 1.17 10.48
N LYS A 276 -1.86 0.08 9.98
CA LYS A 276 -0.45 0.02 9.55
C LYS A 276 -0.17 0.63 8.18
N ASN A 277 -1.19 0.81 7.35
CA ASN A 277 -1.06 1.29 5.98
C ASN A 277 -1.65 2.70 5.79
N TYR A 278 -2.15 3.33 6.86
CA TYR A 278 -2.79 4.64 6.79
C TYR A 278 -1.75 5.75 6.60
N LYS A 279 -1.77 6.38 5.42
CA LYS A 279 -0.87 7.48 5.01
C LYS A 279 -1.66 8.80 4.94
N TRP A 280 -0.99 9.94 5.17
CA TRP A 280 -1.56 11.23 4.77
C TRP A 280 -1.74 11.24 3.25
N SER A 281 -2.94 11.58 2.78
CA SER A 281 -3.24 11.83 1.36
C SER A 281 -3.22 13.32 1.06
#